data_AF-A0A450XDE4-F1
#
_entry.id   AF-A0A450XDE4-F1
#
_cell.length_a   1.000
_cell.length_b   1.000
_cell.length_c   1.000
_cell.angle_alpha   90.00
_cell.angle_beta   90.00
_cell.angle_gamma   90.00
#
_symmetry.space_group_name_H-M   'P 1'
#
loop_
_entity.id
_entity.type
_entity.pdbx_description
1 polymer ?
#
loop_
_entity_poly.entity_id
_entity_poly.type
_entity_poly.pdbx_seq_one_letter_code
_entity_poly.pdbx_strand_id
1 'polypeptide(L)'
;MQKHFDMLERVVRSIRRLIHRQPSAIFPLTPPLPLPVGITERQLFDFVTSVRVQDAPEAEMQAYGTHDFRRFVYTWGLARDIKGSCLELGSNPYFTTMLLKRFTDLDISLANYFGYAENGEYQQSVD
;
A
#
# COMPACT_ATOMS: atom_id res chain seq x y z
N MET A 1 6.15 51.04 21.27
CA MET A 1 6.42 49.99 22.28
C MET A 1 5.47 48.80 22.14
N GLN A 2 4.15 49.00 22.12
CA GLN A 2 3.14 47.93 22.01
C GLN A 2 3.31 46.98 20.79
N LYS A 3 3.54 47.52 19.59
CA LYS A 3 3.70 46.73 18.36
C LYS A 3 4.88 45.75 18.39
N HIS A 4 5.96 46.09 19.10
CA HIS A 4 7.13 45.21 19.23
C HIS A 4 6.85 44.05 20.19
N PHE A 5 6.02 44.28 21.21
CA PHE A 5 5.59 43.26 22.16
C PHE A 5 4.66 42.24 21.49
N ASP A 6 3.69 42.72 20.69
CA ASP A 6 2.77 41.85 19.94
C ASP A 6 3.49 41.01 18.86
N MET A 7 4.54 41.58 18.25
CA MET A 7 5.40 40.85 17.30
C MET A 7 6.17 39.74 18.02
N LEU A 8 6.72 40.02 19.19
CA LEU A 8 7.43 39.03 20.02
C LEU A 8 6.51 37.90 20.49
N GLU A 9 5.29 38.21 20.93
CA GLU A 9 4.32 37.17 21.31
C GLU A 9 3.95 36.26 20.14
N ARG A 10 3.79 36.83 18.93
CA ARG A 10 3.55 36.06 17.70
C ARG A 10 4.71 35.13 17.39
N VAL A 11 5.94 35.63 17.48
CA VAL A 11 7.15 34.83 17.24
C VAL A 11 7.27 33.71 18.26
N VAL A 12 7.07 33.99 19.55
CA VAL A 12 7.08 32.98 20.63
C VAL A 12 5.99 31.93 20.43
N ARG A 13 4.78 32.32 20.01
CA ARG A 13 3.70 31.38 19.67
C ARG A 13 4.05 30.49 18.47
N SER A 14 4.62 31.06 17.41
CA SER A 14 5.04 30.31 16.23
C SER A 14 6.15 29.31 16.57
N ILE A 15 7.13 29.74 17.37
CA ILE A 15 8.21 28.87 17.87
C ILE A 15 7.65 27.77 18.78
N ARG A 16 6.71 28.10 19.69
CA ARG A 16 6.03 27.09 20.52
C ARG A 16 5.23 26.10 19.69
N ARG A 17 4.61 26.49 18.57
CA ARG A 17 3.93 25.55 17.65
C ARG A 17 4.92 24.65 16.92
N LEU A 18 6.08 25.17 16.53
CA LEU A 18 7.18 24.38 15.95
C LEU A 18 7.75 23.37 16.96
N ILE A 19 7.81 23.75 18.24
CA ILE A 19 8.36 22.93 19.33
C ILE A 19 7.30 21.97 19.92
N HIS A 20 6.01 22.32 19.89
CA HIS A 20 4.92 21.41 20.25
C HIS A 20 4.71 20.38 19.15
N ARG A 21 5.57 19.36 19.22
CA ARG A 21 5.28 17.94 19.00
C ARG A 21 4.37 17.69 17.80
N GLN A 22 4.97 17.37 16.66
CA GLN A 22 4.26 16.53 15.70
C GLN A 22 3.80 15.26 16.45
N PRO A 23 2.49 14.95 16.49
CA PRO A 23 1.97 13.78 17.20
C PRO A 23 2.66 12.49 16.77
N SER A 24 3.13 12.42 15.51
CA SER A 24 3.92 11.34 14.93
C SER A 24 5.21 11.01 15.68
N ALA A 25 5.79 11.96 16.42
CA ALA A 25 6.99 11.73 17.23
C ALA A 25 6.69 11.06 18.57
N ILE A 26 5.45 11.16 19.07
CA ILE A 26 4.99 10.54 20.33
C ILE A 26 4.30 9.21 20.04
N PHE A 27 3.54 9.15 18.95
CA PHE A 27 2.84 7.96 18.49
C PHE A 27 2.94 7.93 16.97
N PRO A 28 3.85 7.14 16.38
CA PRO A 28 3.94 7.02 14.94
C PRO A 28 2.62 6.44 14.42
N LEU A 29 1.79 7.31 13.83
CA LEU A 29 0.49 6.94 13.25
C LEU A 29 0.63 6.05 12.01
N THR A 30 1.86 5.92 11.51
CA THR A 30 2.22 5.07 10.39
C THR A 30 3.23 4.02 10.86
N PRO A 31 2.85 2.74 10.92
CA PRO A 31 3.81 1.69 11.24
C PRO A 31 4.92 1.64 10.18
N PRO A 32 6.14 1.19 10.53
CA PRO A 32 7.19 0.96 9.54
C PRO A 32 6.68 0.08 8.39
N LEU A 33 7.15 0.35 7.17
CA LEU A 33 6.75 -0.44 6.01
C LEU A 33 7.33 -1.87 6.15
N PRO A 34 6.51 -2.93 6.11
CA PRO A 34 7.01 -4.29 6.25
C PRO A 34 7.71 -4.70 4.95
N LEU A 35 9.03 -4.54 4.90
CA LEU A 35 9.82 -4.96 3.74
C LEU A 35 10.16 -6.47 3.82
N PRO A 36 10.21 -7.18 2.67
CA PRO A 36 10.81 -8.51 2.60
C PRO A 36 12.29 -8.48 2.98
N VAL A 37 12.79 -9.59 3.52
CA VAL A 37 14.20 -9.70 3.95
C VAL A 37 15.13 -9.47 2.76
N GLY A 38 16.07 -8.53 2.91
CA GLY A 38 17.06 -8.20 1.88
C GLY A 38 16.53 -7.35 0.72
N ILE A 39 15.28 -6.88 0.78
CA ILE A 39 14.67 -6.04 -0.26
C ILE A 39 14.51 -4.61 0.24
N THR A 40 15.01 -3.66 -0.54
CA THR A 40 14.82 -2.22 -0.27
C THR A 40 13.42 -1.76 -0.70
N GLU A 41 12.92 -0.67 -0.11
CA GLU A 41 11.64 -0.07 -0.51
C GLU A 41 11.60 0.26 -2.00
N ARG A 42 12.71 0.77 -2.57
CA ARG A 42 12.81 1.06 -4.00
C ARG A 42 12.68 -0.19 -4.87
N GLN A 43 13.38 -1.27 -4.54
CA GLN A 43 13.28 -2.53 -5.29
C GLN A 43 11.87 -3.11 -5.23
N LEU A 44 11.21 -2.99 -4.07
CA LEU A 44 9.83 -3.45 -3.92
C LEU A 44 8.85 -2.57 -4.71
N PHE A 45 9.07 -1.26 -4.73
CA PHE A 45 8.30 -0.30 -5.52
C PHE A 45 8.44 -0.58 -7.02
N ASP A 46 9.67 -0.76 -7.49
CA ASP A 46 9.97 -1.09 -8.88
C ASP A 46 9.28 -2.42 -9.27
N PHE A 47 9.29 -3.42 -8.38
CA PHE A 47 8.57 -4.67 -8.59
C PHE A 47 7.04 -4.46 -8.71
N VAL A 48 6.41 -3.79 -7.74
CA VAL A 48 4.96 -3.56 -7.74
C VAL A 48 4.52 -2.79 -8.98
N THR A 49 5.27 -1.74 -9.37
CA THR A 49 4.96 -0.93 -10.55
C THR A 49 5.31 -1.60 -11.88
N SER A 50 6.06 -2.70 -11.87
CA SER A 50 6.33 -3.54 -13.05
C SER A 50 5.21 -4.54 -13.35
N VAL A 51 4.28 -4.78 -12.42
CA VAL A 51 3.17 -5.72 -12.64
C VAL A 51 2.30 -5.24 -13.80
N ARG A 52 1.96 -6.16 -14.69
CA ARG A 52 1.06 -5.92 -15.83
C ARG A 52 -0.10 -6.90 -15.75
N VAL A 53 -1.30 -6.38 -15.98
CA VAL A 53 -2.50 -7.20 -16.11
C VAL A 53 -2.81 -7.30 -17.60
N GLN A 54 -3.08 -8.52 -18.07
CA GLN A 54 -3.46 -8.75 -19.46
C GLN A 54 -4.71 -7.92 -19.77
N ASP A 55 -4.69 -7.23 -20.91
CA ASP A 55 -5.78 -6.37 -21.41
C ASP A 55 -6.10 -5.13 -20.53
N ALA A 56 -5.29 -4.81 -19.52
CA ALA A 56 -5.42 -3.57 -18.74
C ALA A 56 -4.51 -2.45 -19.29
N PRO A 57 -4.96 -1.18 -19.28
CA PRO A 57 -4.13 -0.06 -19.67
C PRO A 57 -2.88 0.06 -18.78
N GLU A 58 -1.70 0.00 -19.38
CA GLU A 58 -0.42 0.02 -18.65
C GLU A 58 -0.27 1.24 -17.74
N ALA A 59 -0.64 2.42 -18.26
CA ALA A 59 -0.56 3.67 -17.51
C ALA A 59 -1.45 3.66 -16.26
N GLU A 60 -2.64 3.07 -16.35
CA GLU A 60 -3.56 2.94 -15.21
C GLU A 60 -3.03 1.96 -14.18
N MET A 61 -2.48 0.83 -14.61
CA MET A 61 -1.86 -0.15 -13.70
C MET A 61 -0.64 0.43 -12.99
N GLN A 62 0.19 1.20 -13.70
CA GLN A 62 1.32 1.88 -13.10
C GLN A 62 0.87 2.96 -12.10
N ALA A 63 -0.12 3.78 -12.46
CA ALA A 63 -0.68 4.80 -11.57
C ALA A 63 -1.28 4.18 -10.32
N TYR A 64 -2.02 3.09 -10.47
CA TYR A 64 -2.60 2.36 -9.35
C TYR A 64 -1.49 1.75 -8.45
N GLY A 65 -0.55 1.01 -9.04
CA GLY A 65 0.61 0.46 -8.32
C GLY A 65 1.39 1.53 -7.54
N THR A 66 1.51 2.74 -8.11
CA THR A 66 2.20 3.88 -7.49
C THR A 66 1.42 4.47 -6.33
N HIS A 67 0.13 4.79 -6.53
CA HIS A 67 -0.69 5.45 -5.51
C HIS A 67 -0.94 4.56 -4.29
N ASP A 68 -1.16 3.27 -4.51
CA ASP A 68 -1.56 2.33 -3.46
C ASP A 68 -0.42 1.38 -3.03
N PHE A 69 0.82 1.65 -3.45
CA PHE A 69 2.02 0.86 -3.11
C PHE A 69 2.07 0.47 -1.63
N ARG A 70 1.97 1.45 -0.73
CA ARG A 70 2.07 1.21 0.72
C ARG A 70 0.95 0.30 1.20
N ARG A 71 -0.27 0.44 0.66
CA ARG A 71 -1.41 -0.41 1.02
C ARG A 71 -1.10 -1.86 0.68
N PHE A 72 -0.60 -2.13 -0.53
CA PHE A 72 -0.24 -3.49 -0.94
C PHE A 72 0.82 -4.11 -0.04
N VAL A 73 1.86 -3.34 0.31
CA VAL A 73 2.94 -3.83 1.16
C VAL A 73 2.47 -4.08 2.59
N TYR A 74 1.63 -3.20 3.16
CA TYR A 74 1.04 -3.46 4.48
C TYR A 74 0.14 -4.69 4.48
N THR A 75 -0.71 -4.85 3.47
CA THR A 75 -1.58 -6.03 3.34
C THR A 75 -0.75 -7.31 3.22
N TRP A 76 0.29 -7.31 2.38
CA TRP A 76 1.25 -8.41 2.32
C TRP A 76 1.91 -8.69 3.68
N GLY A 77 2.26 -7.64 4.41
CA GLY A 77 2.85 -7.72 5.75
C GLY A 77 1.99 -8.42 6.79
N LEU A 78 0.66 -8.52 6.59
CA LEU A 78 -0.22 -9.30 7.45
C LEU A 78 -0.07 -10.82 7.23
N ALA A 79 0.39 -11.23 6.04
CA ALA A 79 0.50 -12.62 5.62
C ALA A 79 1.95 -13.10 5.41
N ARG A 80 2.94 -12.22 5.58
CA ARG A 80 4.37 -12.47 5.26
C ARG A 80 4.98 -13.74 5.87
N ASP A 81 4.49 -14.16 7.03
CA ASP A 81 5.03 -15.31 7.76
C ASP A 81 4.08 -16.54 7.69
N ILE A 82 2.97 -16.44 6.95
CA ILE A 82 2.02 -17.53 6.73
C ILE A 82 2.57 -18.47 5.64
N LYS A 83 2.32 -19.77 5.80
CA LYS A 83 2.78 -20.84 4.89
C LYS A 83 1.65 -21.81 4.58
N GLY A 84 1.78 -22.53 3.47
CA GLY A 84 0.83 -23.56 3.03
C GLY A 84 -0.18 -23.04 2.02
N SER A 85 -1.31 -23.75 1.88
CA SER A 85 -2.32 -23.41 0.87
C SER A 85 -3.07 -22.11 1.20
N CYS A 86 -3.21 -21.24 0.21
CA CYS A 86 -3.90 -19.96 0.30
C CYS A 86 -4.92 -19.85 -0.83
N LEU A 87 -6.18 -19.58 -0.49
CA LEU A 87 -7.19 -19.18 -1.47
C LEU A 87 -7.34 -17.65 -1.43
N GLU A 88 -7.03 -17.00 -2.55
CA GLU A 88 -7.27 -15.57 -2.72
C GLU A 88 -8.58 -15.35 -3.48
N LEU A 89 -9.49 -14.56 -2.90
CA LEU A 89 -10.79 -14.24 -3.47
C LEU A 89 -10.83 -12.80 -3.98
N GLY A 90 -11.30 -12.59 -5.22
CA GLY A 90 -11.49 -11.26 -5.80
C GLY A 90 -10.18 -10.57 -6.19
N SER A 91 -9.23 -11.34 -6.72
CA SER A 91 -7.84 -10.95 -7.02
C SER A 91 -7.64 -9.94 -8.16
N ASN A 92 -8.63 -9.11 -8.48
CA ASN A 92 -8.46 -8.03 -9.43
C ASN A 92 -8.33 -6.68 -8.69
N PRO A 93 -7.13 -6.04 -8.62
CA PRO A 93 -5.87 -6.37 -9.30
C PRO A 93 -4.82 -7.09 -8.43
N TYR A 94 -4.02 -7.88 -9.13
CA TYR A 94 -3.08 -8.88 -8.63
C TYR A 94 -1.83 -8.36 -7.88
N PHE A 95 -1.76 -7.09 -7.44
CA PHE A 95 -0.52 -6.57 -6.81
C PHE A 95 -0.17 -7.30 -5.52
N THR A 96 -1.16 -7.49 -4.63
CA THR A 96 -0.98 -8.29 -3.42
C THR A 96 -0.72 -9.76 -3.76
N THR A 97 -1.42 -10.32 -4.75
CA THR A 97 -1.13 -11.68 -5.27
C THR A 97 0.33 -11.84 -5.66
N MET A 98 0.88 -10.89 -6.41
CA MET A 98 2.27 -10.93 -6.88
C MET A 98 3.27 -10.80 -5.73
N LEU A 99 2.97 -9.98 -4.72
CA LEU A 99 3.77 -9.91 -3.49
C LEU A 99 3.75 -11.24 -2.72
N LEU A 100 2.57 -11.85 -2.56
CA LEU A 100 2.43 -13.14 -1.89
C LEU A 100 3.21 -14.23 -2.65
N LYS A 101 3.00 -14.36 -3.97
CA LYS A 101 3.73 -15.32 -4.82
C LYS A 101 5.25 -15.14 -4.78
N ARG A 102 5.73 -13.90 -4.67
CA ARG A 102 7.17 -13.59 -4.77
C ARG A 102 7.90 -13.71 -3.43
N PHE A 103 7.24 -13.38 -2.32
CA PHE A 103 7.90 -13.14 -1.04
C PHE A 103 7.29 -13.93 0.13
N THR A 104 6.50 -14.98 -0.13
CA THR A 104 5.99 -15.91 0.89
C THR A 104 6.12 -17.37 0.45
N ASP A 105 5.91 -18.31 1.37
CA ASP A 105 5.88 -19.75 1.10
C ASP A 105 4.43 -20.26 0.91
N LEU A 106 3.54 -19.42 0.38
CA LEU A 106 2.15 -19.77 0.13
C LEU A 106 1.97 -20.49 -1.22
N ASP A 107 1.20 -21.56 -1.20
CA ASP A 107 0.67 -22.21 -2.39
C ASP A 107 -0.68 -21.57 -2.75
N ILE A 108 -0.66 -20.64 -3.71
CA ILE A 108 -1.76 -19.70 -3.95
C ILE A 108 -2.68 -20.24 -5.06
N SER A 109 -3.94 -20.47 -4.68
CA SER A 109 -5.08 -20.67 -5.56
C SER A 109 -5.88 -19.38 -5.68
N LEU A 110 -6.30 -19.03 -6.89
CA LEU A 110 -7.05 -17.81 -7.18
C LEU A 110 -8.49 -18.17 -7.53
N ALA A 111 -9.44 -17.44 -6.97
CA ALA A 111 -10.83 -17.48 -7.41
C ALA A 111 -11.43 -16.07 -7.43
N ASN A 112 -12.23 -15.78 -8.46
CA ASN A 112 -12.98 -14.54 -8.54
C ASN A 112 -14.47 -14.87 -8.44
N TYR A 113 -15.18 -14.18 -7.55
CA TYR A 113 -16.63 -14.27 -7.45
C TYR A 113 -17.24 -13.08 -8.18
N PHE A 114 -17.87 -13.34 -9.33
CA PHE A 114 -18.51 -12.32 -10.15
C PHE A 114 -20.03 -12.25 -9.98
N GLY A 115 -20.61 -12.96 -8.99
CA GLY A 115 -22.03 -12.87 -8.67
C GLY A 115 -22.98 -13.65 -9.59
N TYR A 116 -22.46 -14.55 -10.43
CA TYR A 116 -23.29 -15.39 -11.29
C TYR A 116 -23.77 -16.64 -10.56
N ALA A 117 -25.00 -17.09 -10.87
CA ALA A 117 -25.61 -18.27 -10.26
C ALA A 117 -24.94 -19.59 -10.68
N GLU A 118 -24.12 -19.56 -11.73
CA GLU A 118 -23.40 -20.72 -12.26
C GLU A 118 -21.89 -20.49 -12.16
N ASN A 119 -21.13 -21.58 -12.02
CA ASN A 119 -19.68 -21.54 -12.05
C ASN A 119 -19.23 -21.59 -13.52
N GLY A 120 -18.72 -20.48 -14.05
CA GLY A 120 -18.25 -20.35 -15.44
C GLY A 120 -17.12 -19.33 -15.57
N GLU A 121 -16.48 -19.30 -16.74
CA GLU A 121 -15.56 -18.22 -17.11
C GLU A 121 -16.37 -17.00 -17.54
N TYR A 122 -16.14 -15.86 -16.87
CA TYR A 122 -16.85 -14.62 -17.16
C TYR A 122 -15.84 -13.51 -17.50
N GLN A 123 -16.00 -12.92 -18.69
CA GLN A 123 -15.28 -11.70 -19.07
C GLN A 123 -16.02 -10.48 -18.52
N GLN A 124 -15.27 -9.56 -17.91
CA GLN A 124 -15.79 -8.27 -17.46
C GLN A 124 -15.20 -7.16 -18.32
N SER A 125 -16.08 -6.40 -18.97
CA SER A 125 -15.72 -5.08 -19.51
C SER A 125 -15.73 -4.07 -18.36
N VAL A 126 -14.66 -3.30 -18.25
CA VAL A 126 -14.54 -2.19 -17.29
C VAL A 126 -14.86 -0.92 -18.08
N ASP A 127 -15.97 -0.26 -17.77
CA ASP A 127 -16.36 1.03 -18.35
C ASP A 127 -15.54 2.19 -17.76
#